data_AF-A0A2V6FAL5-F1
#
_entry.id   AF-A0A2V6FAL5-F1
#
_cell.length_a   1.000
_cell.length_b   1.000
_cell.length_c   1.000
_cell.angle_alpha   90.00
_cell.angle_beta   90.00
_cell.angle_gamma   90.00
#
_symmetry.space_group_name_H-M   'P 1'
#
loop_
_entity.id
_entity.type
_entity.pdbx_description
1 polymer ?
#
loop_
_entity_poly.entity_id
_entity_poly.type
_entity_poly.pdbx_seq_one_letter_code
_entity_poly.pdbx_strand_id
1 'polypeptide(L)'
;MLITVYTALGQHDAAQRAAKTTLERCEKILAQDSHNGSALGHASVALAALGEGERAKERMERALLVDSDNITMRYNFACNLANYLHDKDAALEMLRPAFDQMGAGLVHHARIDPDLAPIRDDPRFQEMLRNAEQRLGGSD
;
A
#
# COMPACT_ATOMS: atom_id res chain seq x y z
N MET A 1 -1.26 7.70 8.83
CA MET A 1 -1.73 8.99 8.27
C MET A 1 -3.10 9.31 8.83
N LEU A 2 -3.52 10.58 8.92
CA LEU A 2 -4.88 10.91 9.35
C LEU A 2 -5.95 10.32 8.41
N ILE A 3 -5.64 10.19 7.11
CA ILE A 3 -6.51 9.53 6.13
C ILE A 3 -6.92 8.13 6.61
N THR A 4 -5.95 7.27 6.94
CA THR A 4 -6.22 5.88 7.35
C THR A 4 -6.96 5.80 8.68
N VAL A 5 -6.66 6.69 9.63
CA VAL A 5 -7.36 6.77 10.92
C VAL A 5 -8.83 7.15 10.72
N TYR A 6 -9.11 8.20 9.93
CA TYR A 6 -10.48 8.63 9.67
C TYR A 6 -11.27 7.59 8.87
N THR A 7 -10.64 6.90 7.91
CA THR A 7 -11.25 5.78 7.20
C THR A 7 -11.65 4.66 8.17
N ALA A 8 -10.75 4.25 9.07
CA ALA A 8 -11.02 3.19 10.05
C ALA A 8 -12.14 3.56 11.04
N LEU A 9 -12.29 4.86 11.34
CA LEU A 9 -13.38 5.38 12.19
C LEU A 9 -14.70 5.64 11.44
N GLY A 10 -14.77 5.35 10.14
CA GLY A 10 -15.94 5.65 9.30
C GLY A 10 -16.19 7.16 9.08
N GLN A 11 -15.19 8.00 9.38
CA GLN A 11 -15.29 9.45 9.25
C GLN A 11 -14.92 9.89 7.83
N HIS A 12 -15.74 9.51 6.85
CA HIS A 12 -15.46 9.68 5.42
C HIS A 12 -15.17 11.13 5.02
N ASP A 13 -15.93 12.11 5.52
CA ASP A 13 -15.69 13.53 5.23
C ASP A 13 -14.34 14.01 5.75
N ALA A 14 -13.94 13.54 6.95
CA ALA A 14 -12.65 13.89 7.54
C ALA A 14 -11.49 13.25 6.75
N ALA A 15 -11.67 12.00 6.31
CA ALA A 15 -10.72 11.31 5.45
C ALA A 15 -10.53 12.04 4.12
N GLN A 16 -11.62 12.47 3.46
CA GLN A 16 -11.55 13.23 2.22
C GLN A 16 -10.86 14.58 2.39
N ARG A 17 -11.16 15.32 3.47
CA ARG A 17 -10.45 16.59 3.76
C ARG A 17 -8.97 16.37 3.98
N ALA A 18 -8.61 15.37 4.78
CA ALA A 18 -7.22 15.02 5.03
C ALA A 18 -6.50 14.62 3.73
N ALA A 19 -7.16 13.84 2.87
CA ALA A 19 -6.62 13.43 1.58
C ALA A 19 -6.37 14.62 0.64
N LYS A 20 -7.31 15.57 0.52
CA LYS A 20 -7.12 16.80 -0.27
C LYS A 20 -5.91 17.61 0.22
N THR A 21 -5.82 17.86 1.53
CA THR A 21 -4.69 18.60 2.10
C THR A 21 -3.36 17.87 1.91
N THR A 22 -3.32 16.54 2.03
CA THR A 22 -2.12 15.76 1.74
C THR A 22 -1.73 15.90 0.28
N LEU A 23 -2.67 15.74 -0.65
CA LEU A 23 -2.41 15.83 -2.08
C LEU A 23 -1.84 17.21 -2.46
N GLU A 24 -2.46 18.29 -2.01
CA GLU A 24 -1.98 19.66 -2.27
C GLU A 24 -0.54 19.89 -1.79
N ARG A 25 -0.17 19.31 -0.64
CA ARG A 25 1.19 19.42 -0.10
C ARG A 25 2.17 18.59 -0.90
N CYS A 26 1.79 17.36 -1.23
CA CYS A 26 2.61 16.48 -2.06
C CYS A 26 2.85 17.08 -3.45
N GLU A 27 1.84 17.69 -4.08
CA GLU A 27 1.98 18.32 -5.39
C GLU A 27 2.98 19.49 -5.37
N LYS A 28 2.99 20.31 -4.30
CA LYS A 28 4.00 21.36 -4.13
C LYS A 28 5.42 20.81 -4.01
N ILE A 29 5.59 19.71 -3.29
CA ILE A 29 6.89 19.03 -3.17
C ILE A 29 7.30 18.44 -4.51
N LEU A 30 6.39 17.73 -5.20
CA LEU A 30 6.66 17.07 -6.48
C LEU A 30 6.92 18.04 -7.62
N ALA A 31 6.44 19.29 -7.52
CA ALA A 31 6.78 20.36 -8.46
C ALA A 31 8.24 20.82 -8.30
N GLN A 32 8.83 20.68 -7.11
CA GLN A 32 10.23 21.04 -6.83
C GLN A 32 11.18 19.83 -6.99
N ASP A 33 10.72 18.65 -6.58
CA ASP A 33 11.43 17.38 -6.66
C ASP A 33 10.45 16.28 -7.10
N SER A 34 10.42 16.01 -8.40
CA SER A 34 9.54 15.02 -9.03
C SER A 34 9.84 13.57 -8.63
N HIS A 35 11.00 13.32 -8.01
CA HIS A 35 11.46 11.99 -7.60
C HIS A 35 11.37 11.79 -6.09
N ASN A 36 10.71 12.69 -5.36
CA ASN A 36 10.54 12.54 -3.93
C ASN A 36 9.63 11.33 -3.61
N GLY A 37 10.24 10.18 -3.29
CA GLY A 37 9.52 8.92 -3.06
C GLY A 37 8.47 8.99 -1.96
N SER A 38 8.76 9.75 -0.89
CA SER A 38 7.80 9.98 0.21
C SER A 38 6.59 10.78 -0.26
N ALA A 39 6.79 11.84 -1.05
CA ALA A 39 5.69 12.63 -1.59
C ALA A 39 4.87 11.82 -2.61
N LEU A 40 5.51 10.99 -3.45
CA LEU A 40 4.82 10.09 -4.37
C LEU A 40 3.96 9.06 -3.61
N GLY A 41 4.51 8.44 -2.55
CA GLY A 41 3.79 7.48 -1.72
C GLY A 41 2.62 8.08 -0.95
N HIS A 42 2.78 9.27 -0.37
CA HIS A 42 1.66 9.96 0.29
C HIS A 42 0.60 10.44 -0.70
N ALA A 43 1.01 10.90 -1.89
CA ALA A 43 0.09 11.28 -2.95
C ALA A 43 -0.75 10.10 -3.45
N SER A 44 -0.16 8.91 -3.58
CA SER A 44 -0.92 7.72 -4.02
C SER A 44 -2.01 7.35 -3.03
N VAL A 45 -1.74 7.42 -1.72
CA VAL A 45 -2.75 7.14 -0.68
C VAL A 45 -3.86 8.20 -0.71
N ALA A 46 -3.50 9.47 -0.84
CA ALA A 46 -4.46 10.55 -0.94
C ALA A 46 -5.37 10.41 -2.17
N LEU A 47 -4.81 10.11 -3.33
CA LEU A 47 -5.56 9.88 -4.57
C LEU A 47 -6.48 8.67 -4.44
N ALA A 48 -6.00 7.57 -3.84
CA ALA A 48 -6.82 6.38 -3.62
C ALA A 48 -8.03 6.70 -2.71
N ALA A 49 -7.82 7.41 -1.60
CA ALA A 49 -8.89 7.83 -0.70
C ALA A 49 -9.89 8.83 -1.32
N LEU A 50 -9.49 9.54 -2.40
CA LEU A 50 -10.35 10.43 -3.17
C LEU A 50 -11.06 9.71 -4.34
N GLY A 51 -10.83 8.40 -4.52
CA GLY A 51 -11.39 7.62 -5.62
C GLY A 51 -10.66 7.80 -6.96
N GLU A 52 -9.51 8.47 -6.96
CA GLU A 52 -8.72 8.75 -8.16
C GLU A 52 -7.74 7.59 -8.47
N GLY A 53 -8.31 6.41 -8.71
CA GLY A 53 -7.56 5.13 -8.77
C GLY A 53 -6.43 5.09 -9.78
N GLU A 54 -6.66 5.54 -11.02
CA GLU A 54 -5.63 5.52 -12.06
C GLU A 54 -4.45 6.44 -11.73
N ARG A 55 -4.73 7.65 -11.21
CA ARG A 55 -3.67 8.57 -10.75
C ARG A 55 -2.94 8.00 -9.54
N ALA A 56 -3.65 7.31 -8.65
CA ALA A 56 -3.03 6.65 -7.50
C ALA A 56 -2.03 5.58 -7.96
N LYS A 57 -2.42 4.72 -8.90
CA LYS A 57 -1.55 3.69 -9.49
C LYS A 57 -0.33 4.29 -10.18
N GLU A 58 -0.50 5.35 -10.98
CA GLU A 58 0.62 6.06 -11.61
C GLU A 58 1.63 6.58 -10.56
N ARG A 59 1.14 7.12 -9.43
CA ARG A 59 2.01 7.58 -8.33
C ARG A 59 2.71 6.41 -7.64
N MET A 60 2.04 5.27 -7.46
CA MET A 60 2.64 4.05 -6.89
C MET A 60 3.78 3.54 -7.78
N GLU A 61 3.54 3.41 -9.09
CA GLU A 61 4.55 2.96 -10.05
C GLU A 61 5.78 3.87 -10.03
N ARG A 62 5.56 5.20 -10.09
CA ARG A 62 6.66 6.17 -10.00
C ARG A 62 7.42 6.09 -8.68
N ALA A 63 6.74 5.85 -7.56
CA ALA A 63 7.41 5.74 -6.26
C ALA A 63 8.31 4.49 -6.20
N LEU A 64 7.84 3.36 -6.77
CA LEU A 64 8.62 2.14 -6.87
C LEU A 64 9.77 2.22 -7.88
N LEU A 65 9.69 3.10 -8.89
CA LEU A 65 10.84 3.38 -9.77
C LEU A 65 11.94 4.16 -9.04
N VAL A 66 11.57 5.01 -8.08
CA VAL A 66 12.54 5.76 -7.27
C VAL A 66 13.21 4.85 -6.24
N ASP A 67 12.45 3.96 -5.62
CA ASP A 67 12.91 3.08 -4.55
C ASP A 67 12.26 1.69 -4.67
N SER A 68 12.81 0.87 -5.57
CA SER A 68 12.26 -0.44 -5.94
C SER A 68 12.31 -1.45 -4.81
N ASP A 69 13.28 -1.28 -3.90
CA ASP A 69 13.59 -2.22 -2.82
C ASP A 69 12.81 -1.88 -1.54
N ASN A 70 11.97 -0.85 -1.58
CA ASN A 70 11.15 -0.43 -0.44
C ASN A 70 9.95 -1.35 -0.23
N ILE A 71 10.20 -2.48 0.44
CA ILE A 71 9.19 -3.49 0.78
C ILE A 71 8.04 -2.86 1.56
N THR A 72 8.33 -1.96 2.49
CA THR A 72 7.32 -1.28 3.31
C THR A 72 6.39 -0.43 2.45
N MET A 73 6.93 0.34 1.50
CA MET A 73 6.13 1.14 0.57
C MET A 73 5.26 0.24 -0.30
N ARG A 74 5.82 -0.82 -0.85
CA ARG A 74 5.11 -1.79 -1.69
C ARG A 74 3.97 -2.48 -0.93
N TYR A 75 4.20 -2.88 0.32
CA TYR A 75 3.16 -3.43 1.21
C TYR A 75 2.03 -2.42 1.44
N ASN A 76 2.35 -1.18 1.78
CA ASN A 76 1.35 -0.14 1.99
C ASN A 76 0.53 0.16 0.73
N PHE A 77 1.14 0.10 -0.46
CA PHE A 77 0.42 0.23 -1.72
C PHE A 77 -0.57 -0.91 -1.96
N ALA A 78 -0.20 -2.14 -1.62
CA ALA A 78 -1.13 -3.26 -1.66
C ALA A 78 -2.33 -3.06 -0.72
N CYS A 79 -2.08 -2.60 0.51
CA CYS A 79 -3.15 -2.26 1.46
C CYS A 79 -4.10 -1.21 0.86
N ASN A 80 -3.56 -0.16 0.23
CA ASN A 80 -4.38 0.87 -0.41
C ASN A 80 -5.18 0.36 -1.60
N LEU A 81 -4.58 -0.51 -2.43
CA LEU A 81 -5.24 -1.13 -3.58
C LEU A 81 -6.42 -2.01 -3.13
N ALA A 82 -6.23 -2.80 -2.08
CA ALA A 82 -7.27 -3.66 -1.53
C ALA A 82 -8.40 -2.87 -0.84
N ASN A 83 -8.05 -1.87 -0.03
CA ASN A 83 -9.02 -1.15 0.80
C ASN A 83 -9.74 0.00 0.11
N TYR A 84 -9.01 0.87 -0.61
CA TYR A 84 -9.60 2.09 -1.17
C TYR A 84 -10.06 1.89 -2.61
N LEU A 85 -9.30 1.13 -3.39
CA LEU A 85 -9.59 0.93 -4.81
C LEU A 85 -10.32 -0.38 -5.10
N HIS A 86 -10.41 -1.27 -4.10
CA HIS A 86 -10.99 -2.61 -4.22
C HIS A 86 -10.42 -3.43 -5.38
N ASP A 87 -9.16 -3.14 -5.76
CA ASP A 87 -8.44 -3.79 -6.85
C ASP A 87 -7.60 -4.94 -6.28
N LYS A 88 -8.27 -6.08 -6.09
CA LYS A 88 -7.66 -7.27 -5.49
C LYS A 88 -6.49 -7.79 -6.30
N ASP A 89 -6.62 -7.78 -7.62
CA ASP A 89 -5.58 -8.29 -8.51
C ASP A 89 -4.33 -7.42 -8.46
N ALA A 90 -4.48 -6.09 -8.54
CA ALA A 90 -3.35 -5.18 -8.39
C ALA A 90 -2.70 -5.29 -7.01
N ALA A 91 -3.50 -5.45 -5.94
CA ALA A 91 -2.96 -5.65 -4.59
C ALA A 91 -2.10 -6.92 -4.49
N LEU A 92 -2.54 -8.03 -5.08
CA LEU A 92 -1.81 -9.30 -5.07
C LEU A 92 -0.51 -9.22 -5.88
N GLU A 93 -0.54 -8.59 -7.05
CA GLU A 93 0.67 -8.38 -7.85
C GLU A 93 1.65 -7.41 -7.18
N MET A 94 1.14 -6.46 -6.40
CA MET A 94 1.98 -5.59 -5.57
C MET A 94 2.68 -6.38 -4.46
N LEU A 95 1.96 -7.30 -3.80
CA LEU A 95 2.46 -8.11 -2.68
C LEU A 95 3.45 -9.20 -3.09
N ARG A 96 3.28 -9.82 -4.26
CA ARG A 96 4.06 -10.98 -4.70
C ARG A 96 5.58 -10.81 -4.47
N PRO A 97 6.26 -9.80 -5.04
CA PRO A 97 7.71 -9.63 -4.83
C PRO A 97 8.06 -9.12 -3.42
N ALA A 98 7.11 -8.51 -2.71
CA ALA A 98 7.35 -8.10 -1.33
C ALA A 98 7.48 -9.33 -0.42
N PHE A 99 6.59 -10.31 -0.55
CA PHE A 99 6.57 -11.55 0.25
C PHE A 99 7.86 -12.37 0.13
N ASP A 100 8.57 -12.30 -1.00
CA ASP A 100 9.87 -12.96 -1.19
C ASP A 100 10.96 -12.37 -0.27
N GLN A 101 10.80 -11.12 0.16
CA GLN A 101 11.81 -10.38 0.92
C GLN A 101 11.38 -10.04 2.36
N MET A 102 10.09 -10.17 2.69
CA MET A 102 9.58 -9.87 4.04
C MET A 102 10.26 -10.71 5.12
N GLY A 103 10.55 -10.09 6.27
CA GLY A 103 10.91 -10.78 7.50
C GLY A 103 9.68 -11.32 8.25
N ALA A 104 9.92 -12.19 9.23
CA ALA A 104 8.86 -12.89 9.98
C ALA A 104 7.81 -11.97 10.63
N GLY A 105 8.23 -10.80 11.14
CA GLY A 105 7.31 -9.83 11.72
C GLY A 105 6.27 -9.30 10.72
N LEU A 106 6.70 -8.94 9.50
CA LEU A 106 5.80 -8.39 8.48
C LEU A 106 4.92 -9.49 7.86
N VAL A 107 5.45 -10.71 7.69
CA VAL A 107 4.65 -11.88 7.27
C VAL A 107 3.55 -12.18 8.29
N HIS A 108 3.89 -12.18 9.58
CA HIS A 108 2.91 -12.37 10.66
C HIS A 108 1.84 -11.26 10.65
N HIS A 109 2.26 -10.01 10.46
CA HIS A 109 1.35 -8.88 10.36
C HIS A 109 0.38 -9.04 9.18
N ALA A 110 0.88 -9.38 7.99
CA ALA A 110 0.08 -9.56 6.78
C ALA A 110 -1.09 -10.54 6.96
N ARG A 111 -0.93 -11.56 7.82
CA ARG A 111 -1.97 -12.54 8.12
C ARG A 111 -3.17 -11.93 8.84
N ILE A 112 -2.93 -10.97 9.73
CA ILE A 112 -3.95 -10.37 10.60
C ILE A 112 -4.33 -8.95 10.20
N ASP A 113 -3.62 -8.36 9.25
CA ASP A 113 -3.84 -6.99 8.80
C ASP A 113 -5.28 -6.84 8.25
N PRO A 114 -6.13 -5.99 8.85
CA PRO A 114 -7.49 -5.75 8.36
C PRO A 114 -7.49 -5.19 6.94
N ASP A 115 -6.44 -4.49 6.50
CA ASP A 115 -6.36 -3.91 5.16
C ASP A 115 -6.27 -4.98 4.06
N LEU A 116 -5.77 -6.17 4.41
CA LEU A 116 -5.69 -7.31 3.52
C LEU A 116 -6.86 -8.27 3.67
N ALA A 117 -7.85 -7.95 4.52
CA ALA A 117 -9.05 -8.78 4.66
C ALA A 117 -9.77 -9.08 3.32
N PRO A 118 -9.89 -8.14 2.36
CA PRO A 118 -10.55 -8.41 1.08
C PRO A 118 -9.85 -9.47 0.20
N ILE A 119 -8.56 -9.70 0.40
CA ILE A 119 -7.74 -10.65 -0.38
C ILE A 119 -7.25 -11.84 0.45
N ARG A 120 -7.58 -11.89 1.75
CA ARG A 120 -7.04 -12.89 2.67
C ARG A 120 -7.35 -14.31 2.24
N ASP A 121 -8.54 -14.58 1.73
CA ASP A 121 -8.95 -15.92 1.29
C ASP A 121 -8.56 -16.24 -0.16
N ASP A 122 -7.89 -15.33 -0.87
CA ASP A 122 -7.41 -15.58 -2.24
C ASP A 122 -6.33 -16.67 -2.24
N PRO A 123 -6.43 -17.72 -3.08
CA PRO A 123 -5.44 -18.78 -3.15
C PRO A 123 -4.01 -18.29 -3.37
N ARG A 124 -3.82 -17.21 -4.15
CA ARG A 124 -2.50 -16.60 -4.42
C ARG A 124 -1.91 -16.00 -3.15
N PHE A 125 -2.73 -15.31 -2.34
CA PHE A 125 -2.28 -14.74 -1.07
C PHE A 125 -1.90 -15.83 -0.07
N GLN A 126 -2.73 -16.87 0.02
CA GLN A 126 -2.47 -18.03 0.88
C GLN A 126 -1.18 -18.77 0.47
N GLU A 127 -0.89 -18.85 -0.82
CA GLU A 127 0.36 -19.40 -1.33
C GLU A 127 1.57 -18.54 -0.96
N MET A 128 1.50 -17.22 -1.13
CA MET A 128 2.55 -16.29 -0.71
C MET A 128 2.88 -16.43 0.79
N LEU A 129 1.85 -16.51 1.64
CA LEU A 129 2.02 -16.72 3.08
C LEU A 129 2.74 -18.03 3.38
N ARG A 130 2.28 -19.15 2.81
CA ARG A 130 2.92 -20.46 3.03
C ARG A 130 4.39 -20.46 2.59
N ASN A 131 4.69 -19.89 1.42
CA ASN A 131 6.05 -19.83 0.91
C ASN A 131 6.96 -18.99 1.80
N ALA A 132 6.47 -17.84 2.27
CA ALA A 132 7.23 -16.99 3.19
C ALA A 132 7.43 -17.66 4.56
N GLU A 133 6.42 -18.35 5.10
CA GLU A 133 6.54 -19.10 6.35
C GLU A 133 7.56 -20.25 6.24
N GLN A 134 7.57 -20.98 5.11
CA GLN A 134 8.58 -22.02 4.87
C GLN A 134 10.00 -21.45 4.78
N ARG A 135 10.17 -20.33 4.06
CA ARG A 135 11.47 -19.63 3.96
C ARG A 135 12.00 -19.21 5.33
N LEU A 136 11.13 -18.73 6.20
CA LEU A 136 11.48 -18.22 7.53
C LEU A 136 11.62 -19.32 8.58
N GLY A 137 10.88 -20.44 8.43
CA GLY A 137 10.94 -21.60 9.30
C GLY A 137 12.08 -22.58 8.97
N GLY A 138 12.70 -22.46 7.80
CA GLY A 138 13.89 -23.24 7.41
C GLY A 138 15.22 -22.59 7.81
N SER A 139 15.20 -21.57 8.68
CA SER A 139 16.39 -20.85 9.16
C SER A 139 16.88 -21.34 10.54
N ASP A 140 16.83 -22.65 10.77
CA ASP A 140 17.42 -23.34 11.94
C ASP A 140 18.72 -24.07 11.56
#